data_AF-A0A2H9MNT1-F1
#
_entry.id   AF-A0A2H9MNT1-F1
#
_cell.length_a   1.000
_cell.length_b   1.000
_cell.length_c   1.000
_cell.angle_alpha   90.00
_cell.angle_beta   90.00
_cell.angle_gamma   90.00
#
_symmetry.space_group_name_H-M   'P 1'
#
loop_
_entity.id
_entity.type
_entity.pdbx_description
1 polymer ?
#
loop_
_entity_poly.entity_id
_entity_poly.type
_entity_poly.pdbx_seq_one_letter_code
_entity_poly.pdbx_strand_id
1 'polypeptide(L)' 'NIENIEFKEQKINEFLDGLKEKLGLSGKKIYHPLRVALFGSKSGPELWKIFILLGKEEVVQRIKFVLEQIKKTSN' A
#
# COMPACT_ATOMS: atom_id res chain seq x y z
N ASN A 1 4.27 11.90 1.17
CA ASN A 1 3.81 11.57 -0.19
C ASN A 1 4.60 10.35 -0.64
N ILE A 2 3.97 9.29 -1.16
CA ILE A 2 4.64 8.05 -1.62
C ILE A 2 5.68 8.32 -2.70
N GLU A 3 5.52 9.43 -3.43
CA GLU A 3 6.42 9.82 -4.51
C GLU A 3 7.82 10.20 -4.04
N ASN A 4 8.01 10.57 -2.76
CA ASN A 4 9.31 11.03 -2.26
C ASN A 4 9.96 10.03 -1.30
N ILE A 5 9.49 8.77 -1.30
CA ILE A 5 9.99 7.73 -0.42
C ILE A 5 11.06 6.93 -1.15
N GLU A 6 12.21 6.74 -0.51
CA GLU A 6 13.18 5.78 -0.97
C GLU A 6 12.67 4.36 -0.69
N PHE A 7 12.62 3.49 -1.69
CA PHE A 7 12.09 2.13 -1.58
C PHE A 7 13.10 1.18 -0.89
N LYS A 8 13.33 1.45 0.38
CA LYS A 8 14.09 0.63 1.34
C LYS A 8 13.16 0.22 2.47
N GLU A 9 13.42 -0.95 3.06
CA GLU A 9 12.60 -1.53 4.13
C GLU A 9 12.25 -0.53 5.22
N GLN A 10 13.27 0.10 5.83
CA GLN A 10 13.07 1.06 6.93
C GLN A 10 12.15 2.22 6.52
N LYS A 11 12.37 2.80 5.34
CA LYS A 11 11.60 3.96 4.87
C LYS A 11 10.17 3.60 4.51
N ILE A 12 9.95 2.41 3.98
CA ILE A 12 8.59 1.91 3.71
C ILE A 12 7.87 1.62 5.03
N ASN A 13 8.53 1.02 6.01
CA ASN A 13 7.94 0.77 7.33
C ASN A 13 7.59 2.08 8.05
N GLU A 14 8.50 3.07 8.07
CA GLU A 14 8.24 4.41 8.61
C GLU A 14 7.01 5.06 7.95
N PHE A 15 6.87 4.92 6.63
CA PHE A 15 5.70 5.44 5.91
C PHE A 15 4.40 4.71 6.28
N LEU A 16 4.42 3.38 6.34
CA LEU A 16 3.27 2.56 6.73
C LEU A 16 2.84 2.87 8.17
N ASP A 17 3.80 3.13 9.05
CA ASP A 17 3.56 3.52 10.43
C ASP A 17 2.94 4.91 10.52
N GLY A 18 3.48 5.90 9.81
CA GLY A 18 2.89 7.24 9.73
C GLY A 18 1.47 7.23 9.12
N LEU A 19 1.15 6.28 8.23
CA LEU A 19 -0.21 6.09 7.73
C LEU A 19 -1.19 5.60 8.81
N LYS A 20 -0.75 4.71 9.71
CA LYS A 20 -1.59 4.27 10.85
C LYS A 20 -1.93 5.45 11.75
N GLU A 21 -0.93 6.25 12.10
CA GLU A 21 -1.10 7.42 12.96
C GLU A 21 -2.02 8.45 12.31
N LYS A 22 -1.78 8.78 11.04
CA LYS A 22 -2.58 9.76 10.30
C LYS A 22 -4.05 9.37 10.17
N LEU A 23 -4.33 8.08 10.00
CA LEU A 23 -5.70 7.58 9.80
C LEU A 23 -6.38 7.17 11.12
N GLY A 24 -5.64 7.06 12.22
CA GLY A 24 -6.17 6.54 13.48
C GLY A 24 -6.69 5.09 13.38
N LEU A 25 -6.19 4.32 12.41
CA LEU A 25 -6.64 2.95 12.14
C LEU A 25 -5.60 1.92 12.57
N SER A 26 -6.09 0.74 12.98
CA SER A 26 -5.21 -0.39 13.26
C SER A 26 -4.49 -0.84 12.00
N GLY A 27 -3.26 -1.34 12.16
CA GLY A 27 -2.42 -1.79 11.04
C GLY A 27 -3.14 -2.78 10.12
N LYS A 28 -3.91 -3.74 10.66
CA LYS A 28 -4.67 -4.70 9.84
C LYS A 28 -5.67 -4.04 8.88
N LYS A 29 -6.32 -2.94 9.29
CA LYS A 29 -7.28 -2.19 8.47
C LYS A 29 -6.62 -1.42 7.32
N ILE A 30 -5.32 -1.21 7.36
CA ILE A 30 -4.55 -0.54 6.30
C ILE A 30 -3.77 -1.59 5.49
N TYR A 31 -3.09 -2.50 6.17
CA TYR A 31 -2.12 -3.41 5.57
C TYR A 31 -2.78 -4.49 4.74
N HIS A 32 -3.91 -5.05 5.18
CA HIS A 32 -4.60 -6.06 4.38
C HIS A 32 -5.18 -5.48 3.08
N PRO A 33 -5.90 -4.34 3.08
CA PRO A 33 -6.32 -3.70 1.84
C PRO A 33 -5.16 -3.35 0.91
N LEU A 34 -4.07 -2.78 1.43
CA LEU A 34 -2.88 -2.48 0.61
C LEU A 34 -2.28 -3.76 0.01
N ARG A 35 -2.19 -4.84 0.78
CA ARG A 35 -1.67 -6.12 0.28
C ARG A 35 -2.56 -6.69 -0.82
N VAL A 36 -3.88 -6.63 -0.66
CA VAL A 36 -4.81 -7.05 -1.72
C VAL A 36 -4.64 -6.18 -2.98
N ALA A 37 -4.54 -4.86 -2.82
CA ALA A 37 -4.37 -3.94 -3.93
C ALA A 37 -3.06 -4.17 -4.71
N LEU A 38 -1.97 -4.54 -4.01
CA LEU A 38 -0.65 -4.67 -4.61
C LEU A 38 -0.28 -6.11 -5.01
N PHE A 39 -0.78 -7.11 -4.30
CA PHE A 39 -0.39 -8.52 -4.45
C PHE A 39 -1.56 -9.45 -4.78
N GLY A 40 -2.80 -8.95 -4.78
CA GLY A 40 -3.99 -9.73 -5.11
C GLY A 40 -4.45 -10.70 -4.01
N SER A 41 -3.81 -10.71 -2.85
CA SER A 41 -4.14 -11.62 -1.74
C SER A 41 -4.00 -10.95 -0.37
N LYS A 42 -4.83 -11.35 0.59
CA LYS A 42 -4.71 -10.95 2.00
C LYS A 42 -3.52 -11.62 2.70
N SER A 43 -3.14 -12.80 2.21
CA SER A 43 -2.00 -13.59 2.67
C SER A 43 -0.84 -13.41 1.69
N GLY A 44 0.37 -13.18 2.20
CA GLY A 44 1.51 -12.94 1.35
C GLY A 44 2.72 -12.41 2.12
N PRO A 45 3.80 -12.06 1.40
CA PRO A 45 5.00 -11.50 2.01
C PRO A 45 4.71 -10.16 2.69
N GLU A 46 5.65 -9.72 3.53
CA GLU A 46 5.59 -8.41 4.18
C GLU A 46 5.42 -7.27 3.16
N LEU A 47 4.69 -6.22 3.55
CA LEU A 47 4.35 -5.13 2.62
C LEU A 47 5.58 -4.45 2.05
N TRP A 48 6.61 -4.21 2.86
CA TRP A 48 7.83 -3.59 2.36
C TRP A 48 8.51 -4.43 1.27
N LYS A 49 8.47 -5.77 1.36
CA LYS A 49 8.98 -6.66 0.30
C LYS A 49 8.20 -6.49 -1.00
N ILE A 50 6.87 -6.35 -0.91
CA ILE A 50 6.00 -6.10 -2.07
C ILE A 50 6.34 -4.75 -2.70
N PHE A 51 6.51 -3.70 -1.88
CA PHE A 51 6.88 -2.37 -2.37
C PHE A 51 8.23 -2.40 -3.09
N ILE A 52 9.27 -3.00 -2.49
CA ILE A 52 10.60 -3.11 -3.11
C ILE A 52 10.52 -3.89 -4.42
N LEU A 53 9.82 -5.03 -4.44
CA LEU A 53 9.70 -5.88 -5.63
C LEU A 53 9.02 -5.16 -6.80
N LEU A 54 7.92 -4.44 -6.53
CA LEU A 54 7.15 -3.76 -7.57
C LEU A 54 7.82 -2.45 -8.01
N GLY A 55 8.54 -1.79 -7.10
CA GLY A 55 9.05 -0.44 -7.34
C GLY A 55 7.95 0.63 -7.27
N LYS A 56 8.38 1.89 -7.25
CA LYS A 56 7.50 3.03 -6.97
C LYS A 56 6.39 3.22 -7.99
N GLU A 57 6.74 3.17 -9.27
CA GLU A 57 5.80 3.45 -10.37
C GLU A 57 4.64 2.45 -10.37
N GLU A 58 4.96 1.16 -10.29
CA GLU A 58 3.98 0.07 -10.28
C GLU A 58 3.08 0.14 -9.04
N VAL A 59 3.64 0.42 -7.85
CA VAL A 59 2.84 0.60 -6.63
C VAL A 59 1.81 1.71 -6.79
N VAL A 60 2.22 2.86 -7.33
CA VAL A 60 1.31 4.00 -7.57
C VAL A 60 0.26 3.65 -8.61
N GLN A 61 0.63 2.99 -9.71
CA GLN A 61 -0.29 2.59 -10.77
C GLN A 61 -1.35 1.60 -10.25
N ARG A 62 -0.96 0.55 -9.52
CA ARG A 62 -1.89 -0.43 -8.93
C ARG A 62 -2.86 0.21 -7.95
N ILE A 63 -2.37 1.10 -7.07
CA ILE A 63 -3.24 1.80 -6.11
C ILE A 63 -4.26 2.67 -6.85
N LYS A 64 -3.84 3.44 -7.86
CA LYS A 64 -4.75 4.27 -8.67
C LYS A 64 -5.82 3.40 -9.35
N PHE A 65 -5.41 2.32 -10.01
CA PHE A 65 -6.32 1.38 -10.65
C PHE A 65 -7.38 0.83 -9.67
N VAL A 66 -6.95 0.36 -8.50
CA VAL A 66 -7.88 -0.18 -7.48
C VAL A 66 -8.85 0.89 -6.97
N LEU A 67 -8.38 2.12 -6.74
CA LEU A 67 -9.25 3.23 -6.34
C LEU A 67 -10.30 3.56 -7.41
N GLU A 68 -9.95 3.48 -8.70
CA GLU A 68 -10.91 3.64 -9.79
C GLU A 68 -11.95 2.53 -9.81
N GLN A 69 -11.55 1.27 -9.57
CA GLN A 69 -12.51 0.16 -9.49
C GLN A 69 -13.47 0.30 -8.31
N ILE A 70 -12.97 0.69 -7.13
CA ILE A 70 -13.82 0.91 -5.93
C ILE A 70 -14.87 2.00 -6.20
N LYS A 71 -14.48 3.08 -6.89
CA LYS A 71 -15.41 4.16 -7.27
C LYS A 71 -16.50 3.68 -8.22
N LYS A 72 -16.15 2.84 -9.21
CA LYS A 72 -17.11 2.29 -10.19
C LYS A 72 -18.16 1.38 -9.54
N THR A 73 -17.76 0.56 -8.57
CA THR A 73 -18.66 -0.39 -7.89
C THR A 73 -19.53 0.28 -6.81
N SER A 74 -19.22 1.51 -6.43
CA SER A 74 -19.98 2.27 -5.41
C SER A 74 -21.05 3.20 -6.00
N ASN A 75 -21.20 3.19 -7.33
CA ASN A 75 -22.27 3.84 -8.11
C ASN A 75 -23.22 2.77 -8.67
#